data_AF-A0A0H4VYD2-F1
#
_entry.id   AF-A0A0H4VYD2-F1
#
_cell.length_a   1.000
_cell.length_b   1.000
_cell.length_c   1.000
_cell.angle_alpha   90.00
_cell.angle_beta   90.00
_cell.angle_gamma   90.00
#
_symmetry.space_group_name_H-M   'P 1'
#
loop_
_entity.id
_entity.type
_entity.pdbx_description
1 polymer ?
#
loop_
_entity_poly.entity_id
_entity_poly.type
_entity_poly.pdbx_seq_one_letter_code
_entity_poly.pdbx_strand_id
1 'polypeptide(L)'
;MAASAALALLATPAMAQDEPEEARTTYQVTMFNFADGADDRWMEIMTNHIVPAQQAAGQTPDVIHWVMTNPDYDIILVSEMEGGMANFDSHASPSRAAFMTALTANVGGEAALESLTTEWNALTKDEVTFYTHTHP
;
A
#
# COMPACT_ATOMS: atom_id res chain seq x y z
N MET A 1 1.45 55.44 -47.80
CA MET A 1 2.51 54.42 -47.93
C MET A 1 2.72 53.76 -46.57
N ALA A 2 2.59 52.44 -46.55
CA ALA A 2 3.08 51.44 -45.60
C ALA A 2 3.05 51.74 -44.08
N ALA A 3 2.10 51.09 -43.39
CA ALA A 3 2.22 50.73 -41.98
C ALA A 3 3.26 49.59 -41.83
N SER A 4 4.13 49.69 -40.82
CA SER A 4 4.92 48.55 -40.34
C SER A 4 4.88 48.55 -38.82
N ALA A 5 3.77 48.03 -38.29
CA ALA A 5 3.73 47.52 -36.93
C ALA A 5 4.40 46.14 -36.97
N ALA A 6 5.65 46.06 -36.54
CA ALA A 6 6.29 44.78 -36.29
C ALA A 6 5.57 44.12 -35.11
N LEU A 7 4.65 43.20 -35.40
CA LEU A 7 4.21 42.21 -34.43
C LEU A 7 5.44 41.39 -34.05
N ALA A 8 6.10 41.77 -32.95
CA ALA A 8 6.94 40.84 -32.23
C ALA A 8 6.02 39.68 -31.83
N LEU A 9 6.13 38.56 -32.55
CA LEU A 9 5.54 37.30 -32.13
C LEU A 9 6.01 37.07 -30.69
N LEU A 10 5.07 37.17 -29.76
CA LEU A 10 5.21 36.56 -28.45
C LEU A 10 5.45 35.08 -28.71
N ALA A 11 6.70 34.66 -28.75
CA ALA A 11 7.06 33.27 -28.59
C ALA A 11 6.68 32.92 -27.14
N THR A 12 5.40 32.61 -26.92
CA THR A 12 5.05 31.81 -25.75
C THR A 12 5.77 30.49 -25.94
N PRO A 13 6.64 30.05 -25.02
CA PRO A 13 7.08 28.68 -24.99
C PRO A 13 5.84 27.83 -24.63
N ALA A 14 5.01 27.54 -25.63
CA ALA A 14 4.19 26.36 -25.61
C ALA A 14 5.14 25.19 -25.90
N MET A 15 4.90 24.04 -25.27
CA MET A 15 5.61 22.76 -25.45
C MET A 15 6.75 22.47 -24.45
N ALA A 16 6.52 22.71 -23.16
CA ALA A 16 6.60 21.58 -22.24
C ALA A 16 5.15 21.08 -22.11
N GLN A 17 4.70 20.32 -23.10
CA GLN A 17 3.45 19.58 -22.94
C GLN A 17 3.77 18.57 -21.84
N ASP A 18 3.07 18.68 -20.71
CA ASP A 18 2.94 17.60 -19.76
C ASP A 18 2.60 16.34 -20.57
N GLU A 19 3.58 15.46 -20.75
CA GLU A 19 3.29 14.07 -21.13
C GLU A 19 2.15 13.63 -20.20
N PRO A 20 1.03 13.11 -20.73
CA PRO A 20 -0.04 12.66 -19.86
C PRO A 20 0.55 11.69 -18.85
N GLU A 21 0.44 12.02 -17.57
CA GLU A 21 1.03 11.22 -16.50
C GLU A 21 0.64 9.74 -16.70
N GLU A 22 1.65 8.89 -16.83
CA GLU A 22 1.42 7.46 -17.06
C GLU A 22 0.71 6.86 -15.85
N ALA A 23 -0.25 5.97 -16.12
CA ALA A 23 -0.93 5.24 -15.05
C ALA A 23 0.08 4.37 -14.30
N ARG A 24 0.20 4.60 -12.99
CA ARG A 24 1.04 3.82 -12.08
C ARG A 24 0.21 3.30 -10.92
N THR A 25 0.44 2.04 -10.57
CA THR A 25 -0.08 1.47 -9.32
C THR A 25 1.03 1.56 -8.29
N THR A 26 0.72 2.09 -7.11
CA THR A 26 1.68 2.21 -6.01
C THR A 26 1.46 1.06 -5.03
N TYR A 27 2.54 0.51 -4.48
CA TYR A 27 2.49 -0.59 -3.53
C TYR A 27 3.32 -0.26 -2.29
N GLN A 28 2.81 -0.64 -1.13
CA GLN A 28 3.63 -0.92 0.03
C GLN A 28 4.10 -2.38 -0.09
N VAL A 29 5.40 -2.59 0.05
CA VAL A 29 5.99 -3.92 0.02
C VAL A 29 6.73 -4.13 1.33
N THR A 30 6.33 -5.16 2.07
CA THR A 30 6.92 -5.51 3.36
C THR A 30 7.52 -6.91 3.28
N MET A 31 8.82 -7.02 3.57
CA MET A 31 9.49 -8.32 3.71
C MET A 31 9.51 -8.69 5.19
N PHE A 32 9.06 -9.90 5.50
CA PHE A 32 8.95 -10.38 6.88
C PHE A 32 9.96 -11.51 7.14
N ASN A 33 10.63 -11.42 8.28
CA ASN A 33 11.32 -12.53 8.93
C ASN A 33 10.49 -12.90 10.16
N PHE A 34 9.97 -14.13 10.19
CA PHE A 34 9.11 -14.59 11.24
C PHE A 34 9.90 -15.07 12.47
N ALA A 35 9.25 -15.01 13.63
CA ALA A 35 9.72 -15.74 14.79
C ALA A 35 9.63 -17.26 14.53
N ASP A 36 10.43 -18.05 15.24
CA ASP A 36 10.50 -19.50 15.04
C ASP A 36 9.10 -20.16 15.15
N GLY A 37 8.62 -20.75 14.05
CA GLY A 37 7.33 -21.46 13.96
C GLY A 37 6.10 -20.54 13.91
N ALA A 38 6.26 -19.26 13.60
CA ALA A 38 5.16 -18.29 13.56
C ALA A 38 4.41 -18.22 12.21
N ASP A 39 4.93 -18.85 11.16
CA ASP A 39 4.42 -18.82 9.79
C ASP A 39 2.97 -19.32 9.66
N ASP A 40 2.66 -20.48 10.23
CA ASP A 40 1.31 -21.06 10.20
C ASP A 40 0.29 -20.13 10.89
N ARG A 41 0.67 -19.57 12.04
CA ARG A 41 -0.22 -18.67 12.80
C ARG A 41 -0.40 -17.33 12.11
N TRP A 42 0.67 -16.80 11.51
CA TRP A 42 0.60 -15.57 10.72
C TRP A 42 -0.37 -15.74 9.54
N MET A 43 -0.27 -16.87 8.83
CA MET A 43 -1.17 -17.21 7.73
C MET A 43 -2.62 -17.41 8.17
N GLU A 44 -2.84 -17.99 9.34
CA GLU A 44 -4.17 -18.12 9.93
C GLU A 44 -4.80 -16.73 10.18
N ILE A 45 -4.05 -15.80 10.78
CA ILE A 45 -4.52 -14.43 11.04
C ILE A 45 -4.83 -13.72 9.72
N MET A 46 -3.97 -13.85 8.71
CA MET A 46 -4.24 -13.28 7.39
C MET A 46 -5.53 -13.80 6.79
N THR A 47 -5.70 -15.12 6.78
CA THR A 47 -6.83 -15.81 6.13
C THR A 47 -8.15 -15.52 6.85
N ASN A 48 -8.15 -15.54 8.17
CA ASN A 48 -9.38 -15.48 8.97
C ASN A 48 -9.78 -14.05 9.35
N HIS A 49 -8.81 -13.12 9.43
CA HIS A 49 -9.05 -11.78 9.97
C HIS A 49 -8.72 -10.66 8.99
N ILE A 50 -7.49 -10.62 8.48
CA ILE A 50 -7.00 -9.49 7.69
C ILE A 50 -7.65 -9.45 6.29
N VAL A 51 -7.57 -10.54 5.52
CA VAL A 51 -8.12 -10.59 4.16
C VAL A 51 -9.64 -10.34 4.14
N PRO A 52 -10.45 -10.96 5.02
CA PRO A 52 -11.88 -10.64 5.06
C PRO A 52 -12.16 -9.17 5.43
N ALA A 53 -11.34 -8.57 6.30
CA ALA A 53 -11.48 -7.15 6.65
C ALA A 53 -11.10 -6.22 5.48
N GLN A 54 -10.05 -6.54 4.73
CA GLN A 54 -9.68 -5.83 3.50
C GLN A 54 -10.84 -5.84 2.50
N GLN A 55 -11.38 -7.04 2.22
CA GLN A 55 -12.50 -7.21 1.30
C GLN A 55 -13.75 -6.43 1.75
N ALA A 56 -14.08 -6.47 3.04
CA ALA A 56 -15.21 -5.73 3.59
C ALA A 56 -15.01 -4.20 3.54
N ALA A 57 -13.76 -3.75 3.61
CA ALA A 57 -13.38 -2.34 3.46
C ALA A 57 -13.26 -1.89 1.99
N GLY A 58 -13.46 -2.80 1.04
CA GLY A 58 -13.31 -2.53 -0.39
C GLY A 58 -11.85 -2.42 -0.85
N GLN A 59 -10.90 -2.89 -0.03
CA GLN A 59 -9.48 -2.92 -0.38
C GLN A 59 -9.13 -4.17 -1.16
N THR A 60 -8.15 -4.03 -2.05
CA THR A 60 -7.49 -5.14 -2.72
C THR A 60 -6.72 -5.99 -1.71
N PRO A 61 -6.98 -7.32 -1.62
CA PRO A 61 -6.22 -8.20 -0.73
C PRO A 61 -4.73 -8.24 -1.08
N ASP A 62 -3.90 -8.39 -0.05
CA ASP A 62 -2.45 -8.46 -0.24
C ASP A 62 -2.04 -9.70 -1.06
N VAL A 63 -0.99 -9.54 -1.85
CA VAL A 63 -0.33 -10.66 -2.52
C VAL A 63 0.85 -11.13 -1.66
N ILE A 64 0.87 -12.42 -1.34
CA ILE A 64 1.93 -13.05 -0.53
C ILE A 64 2.86 -13.84 -1.45
N HIS A 65 4.14 -13.50 -1.43
CA HIS A 65 5.19 -14.27 -2.08
C HIS A 65 6.06 -14.98 -1.04
N TRP A 66 6.05 -16.30 -1.05
CA TRP A 66 6.97 -17.11 -0.24
C TRP A 66 8.37 -17.08 -0.84
N VAL A 67 9.34 -16.66 -0.03
CA VAL A 67 10.73 -16.51 -0.45
C VAL A 67 11.39 -17.89 -0.49
N MET A 68 11.99 -18.24 -1.63
CA MET A 68 12.62 -19.56 -1.81
C MET A 68 14.15 -19.54 -1.70
N THR A 69 14.79 -18.41 -1.98
CA THR A 69 16.25 -18.34 -2.23
C THR A 69 16.97 -17.25 -1.45
N ASN A 70 16.30 -16.60 -0.49
CA ASN A 70 16.90 -15.64 0.42
C ASN A 70 16.69 -16.14 1.87
N PRO A 71 17.75 -16.23 2.68
CA PRO A 71 17.68 -16.79 4.04
C PRO A 71 17.26 -15.77 5.11
N ASP A 72 17.16 -14.49 4.78
CA ASP A 72 16.94 -13.39 5.71
C ASP A 72 15.44 -13.10 5.92
N TYR A 73 14.59 -13.51 4.99
CA TYR A 73 13.14 -13.25 4.99
C TYR A 73 12.36 -14.46 4.49
N ASP A 74 11.19 -14.70 5.09
CA ASP A 74 10.31 -15.82 4.78
C ASP A 74 9.28 -15.45 3.69
N ILE A 75 8.76 -14.22 3.73
CA ILE A 75 7.77 -13.74 2.76
C ILE A 75 8.02 -12.30 2.30
N ILE A 76 7.40 -11.97 1.17
CA ILE A 76 7.17 -10.61 0.69
C ILE A 76 5.65 -10.40 0.61
N LEU A 77 5.14 -9.43 1.35
CA LEU A 77 3.76 -8.97 1.26
C LEU A 77 3.69 -7.74 0.37
N VAL A 78 2.85 -7.79 -0.67
CA VAL A 78 2.62 -6.69 -1.60
C VAL A 78 1.20 -6.18 -1.41
N SER A 79 1.09 -4.97 -0.86
CA SER A 79 -0.16 -4.29 -0.56
C SER A 79 -0.37 -3.12 -1.52
N GLU A 80 -1.45 -3.15 -2.29
CA GLU A 80 -1.79 -2.02 -3.17
C GLU A 80 -2.18 -0.79 -2.35
N MET A 81 -1.62 0.36 -2.75
CA MET A 81 -2.02 1.66 -2.23
C MET A 81 -3.00 2.29 -3.21
N GLU A 82 -4.30 2.02 -3.07
CA GLU A 82 -5.35 2.41 -4.03
C GLU A 82 -5.45 3.94 -4.27
N GLY A 83 -5.04 4.75 -3.28
CA GLY A 83 -4.94 6.22 -3.40
C GLY A 83 -3.58 6.72 -3.90
N GLY A 84 -2.67 5.81 -4.27
CA GLY A 84 -1.30 6.11 -4.63
C GLY A 84 -0.55 6.84 -3.50
N MET A 85 0.34 7.74 -3.89
CA MET A 85 1.11 8.58 -2.96
C MET A 85 0.24 9.50 -2.10
N ALA A 86 -1.00 9.81 -2.49
CA ALA A 86 -1.90 10.65 -1.69
C ALA A 86 -2.26 10.01 -0.34
N ASN A 87 -2.12 8.67 -0.23
CA ASN A 87 -2.31 7.98 1.04
C ASN A 87 -1.30 8.39 2.12
N PHE A 88 -0.12 8.90 1.76
CA PHE A 88 0.88 9.35 2.73
C PHE A 88 0.54 10.68 3.40
N ASP A 89 -0.19 11.55 2.70
CA ASP A 89 -0.46 12.91 3.16
C ASP A 89 -1.72 13.00 4.06
N SER A 90 -2.34 11.85 4.36
CA SER A 90 -3.56 11.79 5.15
C SER A 90 -3.32 11.22 6.54
N HIS A 91 -3.43 12.08 7.56
CA HIS A 91 -3.46 11.66 8.96
C HIS A 91 -4.70 10.80 9.30
N ALA A 92 -5.80 10.99 8.55
CA ALA A 92 -7.07 10.30 8.76
C ALA A 92 -7.56 9.65 7.46
N SER A 93 -6.77 8.72 6.93
CA SER A 93 -7.13 7.98 5.70
C SER A 93 -8.49 7.28 5.84
N PRO A 94 -9.50 7.62 5.00
CA PRO A 94 -10.80 6.94 5.02
C PRO A 94 -10.68 5.44 4.75
N SER A 95 -9.74 5.04 3.88
CA SER A 95 -9.47 3.62 3.59
C SER A 95 -8.95 2.89 4.82
N ARG A 96 -8.01 3.49 5.57
CA ARG A 96 -7.54 2.92 6.85
C ARG A 96 -8.68 2.82 7.87
N ALA A 97 -9.52 3.85 7.98
CA ALA A 97 -10.65 3.84 8.92
C ALA A 97 -11.67 2.74 8.59
N ALA A 98 -11.97 2.53 7.31
CA ALA A 98 -12.85 1.46 6.85
C ALA A 98 -12.27 0.07 7.18
N PHE A 99 -10.98 -0.15 6.91
CA PHE A 99 -10.29 -1.39 7.27
C PHE A 99 -10.31 -1.65 8.77
N MET A 100 -9.93 -0.67 9.60
CA MET A 100 -9.91 -0.86 11.06
C MET A 100 -11.31 -1.14 11.61
N THR A 101 -12.35 -0.51 11.07
CA THR A 101 -13.74 -0.77 11.44
C THR A 101 -14.14 -2.20 11.09
N ALA A 102 -13.83 -2.66 9.87
CA ALA A 102 -14.11 -4.01 9.41
C ALA A 102 -13.34 -5.06 10.23
N LEU A 103 -12.05 -4.83 10.49
CA LEU A 103 -11.21 -5.73 11.27
C LEU A 103 -11.71 -5.82 12.72
N THR A 104 -12.02 -4.69 13.35
CA THR A 104 -12.58 -4.66 14.73
C THR A 104 -13.86 -5.49 14.82
N ALA A 105 -14.75 -5.35 13.83
CA ALA A 105 -15.98 -6.14 13.79
C ALA A 105 -15.69 -7.63 13.57
N ASN A 106 -14.77 -7.98 12.67
CA ASN A 106 -14.40 -9.36 12.36
C ASN A 106 -13.81 -10.10 13.58
N VAL A 107 -12.90 -9.45 14.31
CA VAL A 107 -12.23 -10.06 15.47
C VAL A 107 -13.09 -10.07 16.73
N GLY A 108 -14.26 -9.42 16.72
CA GLY A 108 -15.21 -9.43 17.84
C GLY A 108 -15.08 -8.26 18.82
N GLY A 109 -14.46 -7.14 18.40
CA GLY A 109 -14.41 -5.89 19.16
C GLY A 109 -13.00 -5.41 19.49
N GLU A 110 -12.91 -4.24 20.13
CA GLU A 110 -11.64 -3.53 20.38
C GLU A 110 -10.66 -4.34 21.24
N ALA A 111 -11.13 -5.01 22.28
CA ALA A 111 -10.28 -5.82 23.15
C ALA A 111 -9.67 -7.02 22.40
N ALA A 112 -10.42 -7.64 21.49
CA ALA A 112 -9.91 -8.72 20.65
C ALA A 112 -8.94 -8.20 19.60
N LEU A 113 -9.19 -7.01 19.05
CA LEU A 113 -8.26 -6.34 18.14
C LEU A 113 -6.93 -6.00 18.82
N GLU A 114 -6.95 -5.49 20.05
CA GLU A 114 -5.75 -5.21 20.82
C GLU A 114 -4.93 -6.48 21.07
N SER A 115 -5.60 -7.57 21.45
CA SER A 115 -4.97 -8.88 21.62
C SER A 115 -4.36 -9.40 20.31
N LEU A 116 -5.12 -9.33 19.20
CA LEU A 116 -4.64 -9.76 17.89
C LEU A 116 -3.46 -8.93 17.41
N THR A 117 -3.46 -7.62 17.65
CA THR A 117 -2.35 -6.73 17.27
C THR A 117 -1.10 -7.04 18.08
N THR A 118 -1.26 -7.33 19.37
CA THR A 118 -0.14 -7.75 20.23
C THR A 118 0.44 -9.08 19.77
N GLU A 119 -0.42 -10.04 19.43
CA GLU A 119 -0.01 -11.33 18.88
C GLU A 119 0.71 -11.15 17.55
N TRP A 120 0.11 -10.43 16.60
CA TRP A 120 0.68 -10.14 15.28
C TRP A 120 2.10 -9.59 15.37
N ASN A 121 2.32 -8.59 16.24
CA ASN A 121 3.64 -8.00 16.44
C ASN A 121 4.67 -8.99 17.00
N ALA A 122 4.23 -10.01 17.74
CA ALA A 122 5.12 -11.04 18.28
C ALA A 122 5.46 -12.15 17.27
N LEU A 123 4.69 -12.29 16.19
CA LEU A 123 4.95 -13.26 15.11
C LEU A 123 6.09 -12.82 14.19
N THR A 124 6.36 -11.52 14.12
CA THR A 124 7.43 -10.96 13.30
C THR A 124 8.69 -10.75 14.14
N LYS A 125 9.81 -11.33 13.70
CA LYS A 125 11.14 -11.10 14.29
C LYS A 125 11.79 -9.83 13.76
N ASP A 126 11.72 -9.63 12.45
CA ASP A 126 12.21 -8.45 11.76
C ASP A 126 11.37 -8.18 10.51
N GLU A 127 11.29 -6.93 10.09
CA GLU A 127 10.62 -6.54 8.86
C GLU A 127 11.27 -5.31 8.24
N VAL A 128 11.20 -5.24 6.91
CA VAL A 128 11.54 -4.03 6.18
C VAL A 128 10.40 -3.68 5.24
N THR A 129 9.99 -2.42 5.27
CA THR A 129 8.96 -1.88 4.38
C THR A 129 9.56 -0.88 3.41
N PHE A 130 9.20 -1.01 2.14
CA PHE A 130 9.54 -0.08 1.07
C PHE A 130 8.30 0.18 0.21
N TYR A 131 8.36 1.25 -0.57
CA TYR A 131 7.26 1.68 -1.42
C TYR A 131 7.71 1.65 -2.87
N THR A 132 6.89 1.03 -3.72
CA THR A 132 7.21 0.79 -5.12
C THR A 132 6.05 1.24 -5.99
N HIS A 133 6.28 1.33 -7.30
CA HIS A 133 5.20 1.53 -8.26
C HIS A 133 5.53 0.85 -9.58
N THR A 134 4.50 0.61 -10.38
CA THR A 134 4.63 0.11 -11.74
C THR A 134 4.89 1.23 -12.73
N HIS A 135 5.62 0.90 -13.80
CA HIS A 135 5.66 1.62 -15.05
C HIS A 135 5.15 0.71 -16.16
N PRO A 136 4.49 1.25 -17.20
CA PRO A 136 4.13 0.50 -18.40
C PRO A 136 5.35 -0.01 -19.19
#